data_AF-A0A6L6PCJ8-F1
#
_entry.id   AF-A0A6L6PCJ8-F1
#
_cell.length_a   1.000
_cell.length_b   1.000
_cell.length_c   1.000
_cell.angle_alpha   90.00
_cell.angle_beta   90.00
_cell.angle_gamma   90.00
#
_symmetry.space_group_name_H-M   'P 1'
#
loop_
_entity.id
_entity.type
_entity.pdbx_description
1 polymer ?
#
loop_
_entity_poly.entity_id
_entity_poly.type
_entity_poly.pdbx_seq_one_letter_code
_entity_poly.pdbx_strand_id
1 'polypeptide(L)'
;MAYTGGKTLATQTTMFEEITWEEGPASDWVRDADVGVAGAPPGVSMGLPATSEEAIDGRTPYWEFTYRIDSAEGLVITNAVARGTQHSTSGTLSTERVFQRIDFTDLVITFADNSSATFNVGRALTDARSSFQFRRHGARHTVTPNDRLMQYGLCLTLFDNVLSGSGTCDVRLEMVVVFRGAINDFDPGGVPVAMGCYPQLAWTWSAENASKRVERFRGSVRLTVDNVMAGEHTGHGGGHAPAANIAGLYADSNASFMNLGKMFSLDDAIFNSRASVYGLTTIGGRLMGLPASWGMVFDYIKANFTTEKEVVGVYGPNDGNFYRATTLRRANYVWPAGPVLLQYNAFVVIKVDRQGQYDNIHLHADMGRPDKQGNIQIHAPFCGHSCVHMHWRWSGIAGRGGGDRAWYYNGWSNPAGGVPAAHTTPGAPLIPPNQRLHVAICAPRAARFNVDHIINPAAPAALPVRNKVIWYCSDILQPAAGQRQVICEHGMGWAYRYAMQNESAAVDGMTGITAFRPLLVSAPATQAEMSDFFEEYIYPGFRYYNSAGTMINQVPDGTYDRTHVWGGTTPATPIKGEDL
;
A
#
# COMPACT_ATOMS: atom_id res chain seq x y z
N MET A 1 18.81 28.97 -10.59
CA MET A 1 19.51 28.61 -9.34
C MET A 1 20.31 27.35 -9.61
N ALA A 2 21.64 27.44 -9.59
CA ALA A 2 22.51 26.27 -9.73
C ALA A 2 22.42 25.44 -8.43
N TYR A 3 22.00 24.18 -8.54
CA TYR A 3 21.86 23.27 -7.41
C TYR A 3 23.23 22.62 -7.13
N THR A 4 24.01 23.20 -6.22
CA THR A 4 25.37 22.76 -5.89
C THR A 4 25.33 21.76 -4.74
N GLY A 5 25.34 20.47 -5.07
CA GLY A 5 25.44 19.35 -4.11
C GLY A 5 24.16 18.54 -4.00
N GLY A 6 24.25 17.22 -4.21
CA GLY A 6 23.15 16.31 -3.91
C GLY A 6 22.74 16.48 -2.45
N LYS A 7 21.44 16.64 -2.17
CA LYS A 7 20.98 16.68 -0.78
C LYS A 7 21.13 15.30 -0.19
N THR A 8 22.03 15.16 0.76
CA THR A 8 22.10 13.98 1.61
C THR A 8 20.75 13.81 2.30
N LEU A 9 20.15 12.63 2.13
CA LEU A 9 18.99 12.20 2.91
C LEU A 9 19.44 11.45 4.17
N ALA A 10 18.53 11.20 5.10
CA ALA A 10 18.78 10.19 6.13
C ALA A 10 19.08 8.85 5.44
N THR A 11 19.88 7.99 6.08
CA THR A 11 20.16 6.66 5.55
C THR A 11 18.85 5.92 5.31
N GLN A 12 18.67 5.42 4.09
CA GLN A 12 17.54 4.58 3.73
C GLN A 12 17.96 3.13 3.83
N THR A 13 17.13 2.32 4.48
CA THR A 13 17.29 0.88 4.61
C THR A 13 16.20 0.17 3.83
N THR A 14 16.53 -0.96 3.21
CA THR A 14 15.48 -1.87 2.73
C THR A 14 14.90 -2.61 3.93
N MET A 15 13.66 -3.07 3.80
CA MET A 15 12.99 -3.87 4.82
C MET A 15 13.83 -5.11 5.18
N PHE A 16 14.53 -5.70 4.20
CA PHE A 16 15.39 -6.86 4.42
C PHE A 16 16.51 -6.59 5.42
N GLU A 17 17.08 -5.39 5.45
CA GLU A 17 18.17 -5.04 6.38
C GLU A 17 17.69 -4.59 7.76
N GLU A 18 16.44 -4.13 7.87
CA GLU A 18 15.82 -3.78 9.15
C GLU A 18 15.43 -5.00 10.00
N ILE A 19 15.69 -6.19 9.47
CA ILE A 19 15.28 -7.46 10.03
C ILE A 19 16.52 -8.26 10.43
N THR A 20 16.52 -8.72 11.67
CA THR A 20 17.43 -9.75 12.12
C THR A 20 16.85 -11.09 11.71
N TRP A 21 17.45 -11.73 10.72
CA TRP A 21 17.00 -13.01 10.20
C TRP A 21 17.61 -14.18 10.95
N GLU A 22 16.84 -15.24 11.15
CA GLU A 22 17.40 -16.53 11.54
C GLU A 22 18.21 -17.10 10.36
N GLU A 23 19.43 -17.56 10.62
CA GLU A 23 20.21 -18.26 9.61
C GLU A 23 19.63 -19.66 9.42
N GLY A 24 18.87 -19.86 8.34
CA GLY A 24 18.46 -21.19 7.93
C GLY A 24 19.69 -22.06 7.60
N PRO A 25 19.67 -23.37 7.86
CA PRO A 25 20.80 -24.23 7.55
C PRO A 25 21.11 -24.20 6.05
N ALA A 26 22.41 -24.16 5.71
CA ALA A 26 22.89 -24.13 4.33
C ALA A 26 22.56 -25.40 3.51
N SER A 27 21.89 -26.39 4.11
CA SER A 27 21.46 -27.65 3.49
C SER A 27 20.08 -27.62 2.84
N ASP A 28 19.19 -26.67 3.18
CA ASP A 28 17.80 -26.63 2.68
C ASP A 28 17.68 -25.95 1.31
N TRP A 29 18.84 -25.71 0.68
CA TRP A 29 18.98 -25.01 -0.58
C TRP A 29 19.09 -26.04 -1.70
N VAL A 30 17.97 -26.29 -2.40
CA VAL A 30 17.97 -27.16 -3.59
C VAL A 30 18.91 -26.57 -4.65
N ARG A 31 19.92 -27.35 -5.07
CA ARG A 31 20.93 -26.95 -6.07
C ARG A 31 20.59 -27.54 -7.45
N ASP A 32 20.49 -26.75 -8.52
CA ASP A 32 20.48 -27.26 -9.90
C ASP A 32 21.12 -26.31 -10.95
N ALA A 33 22.01 -26.76 -11.82
CA ALA A 33 23.30 -26.11 -12.17
C ALA A 33 23.44 -24.84 -13.08
N ASP A 34 22.42 -24.04 -13.41
CA ASP A 34 22.56 -23.06 -14.54
C ASP A 34 22.70 -21.53 -14.28
N VAL A 35 22.82 -21.01 -13.05
CA VAL A 35 23.07 -19.56 -12.83
C VAL A 35 24.15 -19.33 -11.78
N GLY A 36 25.34 -18.89 -12.22
CA GLY A 36 26.55 -18.73 -11.39
C GLY A 36 26.60 -17.50 -10.49
N VAL A 37 25.50 -17.11 -9.84
CA VAL A 37 25.52 -16.02 -8.83
C VAL A 37 25.82 -16.62 -7.47
N ALA A 38 26.77 -16.04 -6.73
CA ALA A 38 27.10 -16.50 -5.39
C ALA A 38 25.86 -16.44 -4.47
N GLY A 39 25.44 -17.59 -3.93
CA GLY A 39 24.28 -17.70 -3.04
C GLY A 39 22.93 -17.87 -3.75
N ALA A 40 22.85 -17.78 -5.09
CA ALA A 40 21.65 -18.16 -5.82
C ALA A 40 21.60 -19.69 -5.98
N PRO A 41 20.55 -20.38 -5.49
CA PRO A 41 20.30 -21.73 -5.95
C PRO A 41 20.06 -21.65 -7.46
N PRO A 42 20.74 -22.47 -8.26
CA PRO A 42 20.57 -22.37 -9.69
C PRO A 42 19.23 -23.06 -10.09
N GLY A 43 18.56 -22.56 -11.14
CA GLY A 43 17.22 -22.99 -11.56
C GLY A 43 16.03 -22.21 -10.96
N VAL A 44 14.81 -22.58 -11.37
CA VAL A 44 13.56 -22.08 -10.76
C VAL A 44 13.44 -22.71 -9.38
N SER A 45 13.63 -21.90 -8.33
CA SER A 45 13.38 -22.37 -6.98
C SER A 45 11.89 -22.18 -6.67
N MET A 46 11.16 -23.29 -6.53
CA MET A 46 9.91 -23.21 -5.79
C MET A 46 10.29 -22.72 -4.39
N GLY A 47 9.83 -21.53 -3.98
CA GLY A 47 9.72 -21.27 -2.56
C GLY A 47 8.94 -22.46 -2.03
N LEU A 48 9.57 -23.22 -1.13
CA LEU A 48 9.25 -24.61 -0.87
C LEU A 48 7.73 -24.80 -0.86
N PRO A 49 7.15 -25.80 -1.57
CA PRO A 49 5.87 -26.29 -1.13
C PRO A 49 6.12 -26.63 0.33
N ALA A 50 5.45 -25.93 1.24
CA ALA A 50 5.51 -26.30 2.63
C ALA A 50 5.16 -27.80 2.63
N THR A 51 6.17 -28.65 2.89
CA THR A 51 5.85 -29.85 3.63
C THR A 51 5.06 -29.33 4.83
N SER A 52 4.08 -30.11 5.29
CA SER A 52 3.23 -29.75 6.44
C SER A 52 3.98 -29.29 7.71
N GLU A 53 5.32 -29.31 7.69
CA GLU A 53 6.24 -28.82 8.69
C GLU A 53 6.28 -27.30 8.89
N GLU A 54 5.99 -26.41 7.93
CA GLU A 54 5.98 -24.95 8.24
C GLU A 54 4.71 -24.51 9.00
N ALA A 55 3.65 -25.33 9.00
CA ALA A 55 2.57 -25.19 9.97
C ALA A 55 3.02 -25.49 11.42
N ILE A 56 4.20 -26.10 11.64
CA ILE A 56 4.67 -26.55 12.96
C ILE A 56 5.16 -25.39 13.85
N ASP A 57 5.47 -24.22 13.28
CA ASP A 57 5.75 -23.01 14.08
C ASP A 57 4.46 -22.32 14.58
N GLY A 58 3.28 -22.83 14.21
CA GLY A 58 1.97 -22.33 14.63
C GLY A 58 1.53 -20.98 14.04
N ARG A 59 2.37 -20.35 13.20
CA ARG A 59 2.13 -19.02 12.63
C ARG A 59 1.21 -19.10 11.41
N THR A 60 -0.09 -18.90 11.62
CA THR A 60 -1.08 -18.77 10.54
C THR A 60 -1.73 -17.40 10.60
N PRO A 61 -1.95 -16.72 9.45
CA PRO A 61 -1.65 -17.14 8.08
C PRO A 61 -0.18 -16.95 7.66
N TYR A 62 0.22 -17.58 6.54
CA TYR A 62 1.56 -17.47 5.98
C TYR A 62 1.59 -17.38 4.45
N TRP A 63 2.67 -16.82 3.91
CA TRP A 63 2.88 -16.65 2.47
C TRP A 63 3.47 -17.91 1.83
N GLU A 64 2.97 -18.30 0.66
CA GLU A 64 3.65 -19.24 -0.24
C GLU A 64 3.86 -18.58 -1.60
N PHE A 65 4.98 -18.83 -2.26
CA PHE A 65 5.30 -18.26 -3.56
C PHE A 65 6.40 -19.05 -4.27
N THR A 66 6.54 -18.85 -5.58
CA THR A 66 7.68 -19.31 -6.37
C THR A 66 8.57 -18.13 -6.71
N TYR A 67 9.90 -18.31 -6.74
CA TYR A 67 10.81 -17.27 -7.20
C TYR A 67 11.81 -17.80 -8.24
N ARG A 68 12.35 -16.90 -9.05
CA ARG A 68 13.45 -17.20 -9.96
C ARG A 68 14.35 -15.99 -10.11
N ILE A 69 15.59 -16.24 -10.49
CA ILE A 69 16.55 -15.22 -10.91
C ILE A 69 16.83 -15.45 -12.39
N ASP A 70 16.57 -14.43 -13.20
CA ASP A 70 16.70 -14.50 -14.66
C ASP A 70 17.63 -13.39 -15.19
N SER A 71 18.35 -13.66 -16.28
CA SER A 71 19.32 -12.71 -16.83
C SER A 71 18.72 -11.49 -17.52
N ALA A 72 17.44 -11.55 -17.92
CA ALA A 72 16.72 -10.41 -18.44
C ALA A 72 16.00 -9.63 -17.34
N GLU A 73 15.41 -10.32 -16.36
CA GLU A 73 14.46 -9.72 -15.39
C GLU A 73 15.01 -9.57 -13.96
N GLY A 74 16.08 -10.29 -13.61
CA GLY A 74 16.59 -10.34 -12.25
C GLY A 74 15.69 -11.17 -11.35
N LEU A 75 15.36 -10.65 -10.16
CA LEU A 75 14.48 -11.34 -9.22
C LEU A 75 13.02 -11.26 -9.67
N VAL A 76 12.36 -12.40 -9.78
CA VAL A 76 10.94 -12.49 -10.12
C VAL A 76 10.23 -13.39 -9.11
N ILE A 77 9.13 -12.90 -8.53
CA ILE A 77 8.23 -13.70 -7.69
C ILE A 77 6.98 -14.02 -8.49
N THR A 78 6.47 -15.24 -8.37
CA THR A 78 5.25 -15.70 -9.03
C THR A 78 4.39 -16.53 -8.09
N ASN A 79 3.09 -16.57 -8.37
CA ASN A 79 2.12 -17.39 -7.62
C ASN A 79 2.18 -17.14 -6.10
N ALA A 80 2.27 -15.87 -5.70
CA ALA A 80 2.21 -15.53 -4.29
C ALA A 80 0.77 -15.67 -3.77
N VAL A 81 0.60 -16.56 -2.80
CA VAL A 81 -0.67 -16.90 -2.16
C VAL A 81 -0.55 -16.75 -0.65
N ALA A 82 -1.68 -16.48 0.00
CA ALA A 82 -1.82 -16.50 1.45
C ALA A 82 -2.51 -17.79 1.88
N ARG A 83 -1.92 -18.52 2.82
CA ARG A 83 -2.43 -19.78 3.37
C ARG A 83 -2.94 -19.60 4.78
N GLY A 84 -3.99 -20.35 5.13
CA GLY A 84 -4.52 -20.38 6.50
C GLY A 84 -5.14 -19.05 6.94
N THR A 85 -5.64 -18.27 5.98
CA THR A 85 -6.37 -17.02 6.20
C THR A 85 -7.76 -17.26 6.78
N GLN A 86 -8.26 -18.50 6.69
CA GLN A 86 -9.52 -18.96 7.21
C GLN A 86 -9.31 -20.24 8.02
N HIS A 87 -10.01 -20.36 9.16
CA HIS A 87 -10.14 -21.63 9.86
C HIS A 87 -11.14 -22.50 9.11
N SER A 88 -10.63 -23.53 8.42
CA SER A 88 -11.49 -24.58 7.91
C SER A 88 -11.77 -25.61 9.01
N THR A 89 -13.04 -26.00 9.15
CA THR A 89 -13.45 -27.14 9.97
C THR A 89 -12.92 -28.47 9.42
N SER A 90 -12.48 -28.52 8.15
CA SER A 90 -11.93 -29.71 7.51
C SER A 90 -10.42 -29.93 7.77
N GLY A 91 -9.76 -29.02 8.50
CA GLY A 91 -8.31 -29.05 8.70
C GLY A 91 -7.48 -28.69 7.47
N THR A 92 -8.12 -28.40 6.32
CA THR A 92 -7.43 -27.91 5.12
C THR A 92 -7.26 -26.39 5.23
N LEU A 93 -6.03 -25.89 5.14
CA LEU A 93 -5.77 -24.45 5.14
C LEU A 93 -6.34 -23.79 3.88
N SER A 94 -7.07 -22.68 4.05
CA SER A 94 -7.52 -21.87 2.92
C SER A 94 -6.33 -21.39 2.09
N THR A 95 -6.56 -21.14 0.80
CA THR A 95 -5.53 -20.64 -0.12
C THR A 95 -6.10 -19.49 -0.93
N GLU A 96 -5.56 -18.31 -0.71
CA GLU A 96 -6.02 -17.08 -1.36
C GLU A 96 -4.93 -16.59 -2.30
N ARG A 97 -5.26 -16.46 -3.59
CA ARG A 97 -4.31 -15.92 -4.57
C ARG A 97 -4.18 -14.42 -4.37
N VAL A 98 -2.95 -13.92 -4.30
CA VAL A 98 -2.70 -12.49 -4.10
C VAL A 98 -2.00 -11.90 -5.31
N PHE A 99 -0.78 -12.38 -5.61
CA PHE A 99 -0.02 -11.91 -6.76
C PHE A 99 0.27 -13.06 -7.71
N GLN A 100 -0.11 -12.90 -8.97
CA GLN A 100 0.38 -13.77 -10.03
C GLN A 100 1.88 -13.54 -10.22
N ARG A 101 2.34 -12.28 -10.13
CA ARG A 101 3.72 -11.90 -10.44
C ARG A 101 4.13 -10.59 -9.75
N ILE A 102 5.36 -10.57 -9.23
CA ILE A 102 6.08 -9.38 -8.80
C ILE A 102 7.38 -9.34 -9.60
N ASP A 103 7.61 -8.25 -10.34
CA ASP A 103 8.85 -8.05 -11.10
C ASP A 103 9.38 -6.62 -10.99
N PHE A 104 10.67 -6.48 -11.30
CA PHE A 104 11.40 -5.23 -11.29
C PHE A 104 11.76 -4.84 -12.72
N THR A 105 11.49 -3.58 -13.08
CA THR A 105 11.71 -3.10 -14.46
C THR A 105 12.12 -1.63 -14.48
N ASP A 106 12.24 -1.07 -15.69
CA ASP A 106 12.64 0.32 -15.94
C ASP A 106 13.96 0.71 -15.26
N LEU A 107 14.92 -0.21 -15.21
CA LEU A 107 16.21 -0.04 -14.54
C LEU A 107 17.12 0.88 -15.38
N VAL A 108 16.94 2.19 -15.24
CA VAL A 108 17.60 3.20 -16.11
C VAL A 108 18.39 4.20 -15.29
N ILE A 109 19.61 4.48 -15.72
CA ILE A 109 20.50 5.49 -15.17
C ILE A 109 20.57 6.64 -16.18
N THR A 110 20.30 7.86 -15.73
CA THR A 110 20.53 9.09 -16.52
C THR A 110 21.70 9.85 -15.89
N PHE A 111 22.64 10.30 -16.72
CA PHE A 111 23.83 11.03 -16.30
C PHE A 111 23.65 12.53 -16.47
N ALA A 112 24.55 13.31 -15.87
CA ALA A 112 24.51 14.78 -15.90
C ALA A 112 24.63 15.39 -17.31
N ASP A 113 25.16 14.65 -18.29
CA ASP A 113 25.22 15.04 -19.71
C ASP A 113 23.94 14.68 -20.49
N ASN A 114 22.88 14.26 -19.79
CA ASN A 114 21.62 13.73 -20.31
C ASN A 114 21.73 12.43 -21.13
N SER A 115 22.91 11.81 -21.19
CA SER A 115 23.00 10.43 -21.68
C SER A 115 22.35 9.46 -20.69
N SER A 116 21.91 8.32 -21.18
CA SER A 116 21.28 7.28 -20.35
C SER A 116 21.84 5.90 -20.66
N ALA A 117 21.90 5.05 -19.64
CA ALA A 117 22.21 3.64 -19.77
C ALA A 117 21.10 2.80 -19.12
N THR A 118 20.79 1.65 -19.70
CA THR A 118 19.96 0.63 -19.05
C THR A 118 20.87 -0.25 -18.21
N PHE A 119 20.50 -0.51 -16.96
CA PHE A 119 21.22 -1.45 -16.10
C PHE A 119 21.12 -2.86 -16.69
N ASN A 120 22.27 -3.49 -16.98
CA ASN A 120 22.27 -4.79 -17.64
C ASN A 120 22.30 -5.89 -16.59
N VAL A 121 21.12 -6.44 -16.26
CA VAL A 121 20.97 -7.51 -15.25
C VAL A 121 21.83 -8.73 -15.59
N GLY A 122 21.79 -9.21 -16.83
CA GLY A 122 22.53 -10.40 -17.25
C GLY A 122 24.03 -10.26 -17.07
N ARG A 123 24.60 -9.10 -17.43
CA ARG A 123 26.00 -8.79 -17.16
C ARG A 123 26.27 -8.67 -15.66
N ALA A 124 25.41 -7.98 -14.92
CA ALA A 124 25.58 -7.79 -13.49
C ALA A 124 25.56 -9.11 -12.70
N LEU A 125 24.77 -10.10 -13.12
CA LEU A 125 24.75 -11.44 -12.51
C LEU A 125 26.09 -12.17 -12.65
N THR A 126 26.93 -11.81 -13.62
CA THR A 126 28.27 -12.39 -13.79
C THR A 126 29.35 -11.70 -12.96
N ASP A 127 29.04 -10.57 -12.32
CA ASP A 127 29.98 -9.89 -11.42
C ASP A 127 30.15 -10.71 -10.13
N ALA A 128 31.40 -10.97 -9.75
CA ALA A 128 31.74 -11.79 -8.58
C ALA A 128 31.26 -11.22 -7.24
N ARG A 129 30.90 -9.93 -7.19
CA ARG A 129 30.33 -9.27 -6.00
C ARG A 129 28.81 -9.46 -5.92
N SER A 130 28.15 -9.79 -7.04
CA SER A 130 26.71 -10.02 -7.06
C SER A 130 26.36 -11.25 -6.23
N SER A 131 25.25 -11.15 -5.49
CA SER A 131 24.84 -12.19 -4.56
C SER A 131 23.33 -12.28 -4.44
N PHE A 132 22.85 -13.46 -4.07
CA PHE A 132 21.47 -13.66 -3.67
C PHE A 132 21.40 -14.16 -2.23
N GLN A 133 20.45 -13.59 -1.48
CA GLN A 133 20.15 -14.00 -0.12
C GLN A 133 18.66 -14.28 -0.02
N PHE A 134 18.34 -15.40 0.61
CA PHE A 134 17.00 -15.72 1.04
C PHE A 134 17.06 -16.04 2.54
N ARG A 135 16.07 -15.58 3.29
CA ARG A 135 16.07 -15.64 4.76
C ARG A 135 14.66 -15.92 5.26
N ARG A 136 14.56 -16.48 6.46
CA ARG A 136 13.30 -16.86 7.12
C ARG A 136 13.24 -16.38 8.55
N HIS A 137 12.03 -16.34 9.11
CA HIS A 137 11.76 -16.11 10.53
C HIS A 137 12.53 -14.90 11.09
N GLY A 138 12.30 -13.76 10.46
CA GLY A 138 12.93 -12.51 10.84
C GLY A 138 12.26 -11.84 12.04
N ALA A 139 13.07 -11.10 12.78
CA ALA A 139 12.64 -10.16 13.81
C ALA A 139 13.02 -8.73 13.38
N ARG A 140 12.05 -7.84 13.14
CA ARG A 140 12.36 -6.42 12.87
C ARG A 140 12.91 -5.76 14.14
N HIS A 141 13.93 -4.91 14.02
CA HIS A 141 14.54 -4.24 15.19
C HIS A 141 14.38 -2.71 15.18
N THR A 142 14.04 -2.11 14.03
CA THR A 142 13.97 -0.65 13.86
C THR A 142 12.66 -0.03 14.34
N VAL A 143 11.53 -0.49 13.79
CA VAL A 143 10.20 0.13 14.00
C VAL A 143 9.37 -0.61 15.04
N THR A 144 9.52 -1.93 15.13
CA THR A 144 8.85 -2.76 16.15
C THR A 144 9.86 -3.78 16.63
N PRO A 145 10.65 -3.46 17.67
CA PRO A 145 11.70 -4.34 18.17
C PRO A 145 11.15 -5.72 18.48
N ASN A 146 11.77 -6.75 17.90
CA ASN A 146 11.39 -8.16 18.03
C ASN A 146 10.06 -8.52 17.34
N ASP A 147 9.65 -7.80 16.29
CA ASP A 147 8.52 -8.23 15.45
C ASP A 147 8.87 -9.50 14.68
N ARG A 148 8.48 -10.65 15.23
CA ARG A 148 8.72 -12.00 14.69
C ARG A 148 7.79 -12.38 13.53
N LEU A 149 6.99 -11.43 13.02
CA LEU A 149 6.06 -11.69 11.92
C LEU A 149 6.73 -11.69 10.55
N MET A 150 8.03 -11.38 10.44
CA MET A 150 8.72 -11.42 9.15
C MET A 150 8.96 -12.87 8.74
N GLN A 151 8.24 -13.34 7.73
CA GLN A 151 8.24 -14.75 7.36
C GLN A 151 9.39 -15.06 6.40
N TYR A 152 9.53 -14.27 5.34
CA TYR A 152 10.53 -14.51 4.30
C TYR A 152 11.14 -13.19 3.82
N GLY A 153 12.43 -13.23 3.50
CA GLY A 153 13.15 -12.13 2.86
C GLY A 153 13.95 -12.64 1.68
N LEU A 154 13.84 -11.97 0.53
CA LEU A 154 14.61 -12.22 -0.68
C LEU A 154 15.36 -10.95 -1.05
N CYS A 155 16.66 -11.05 -1.30
CA CYS A 155 17.50 -9.94 -1.72
C CYS A 155 18.48 -10.39 -2.81
N LEU A 156 18.29 -9.90 -4.03
CA LEU A 156 19.27 -10.02 -5.11
C LEU A 156 20.08 -8.73 -5.19
N THR A 157 21.36 -8.79 -4.86
CA THR A 157 22.30 -7.68 -4.98
C THR A 157 23.13 -7.84 -6.25
N LEU A 158 23.12 -6.82 -7.10
CA LEU A 158 23.76 -6.79 -8.40
C LEU A 158 24.77 -5.64 -8.49
N PHE A 159 25.92 -5.89 -9.10
CA PHE A 159 26.93 -4.88 -9.39
C PHE A 159 27.18 -4.80 -10.89
N ASP A 160 27.22 -3.59 -11.43
CA ASP A 160 27.52 -3.36 -12.85
C ASP A 160 28.35 -2.09 -13.05
N ASN A 161 29.29 -2.13 -13.99
CA ASN A 161 29.85 -0.92 -14.59
C ASN A 161 28.96 -0.53 -15.79
N VAL A 162 27.98 0.34 -15.54
CA VAL A 162 26.93 0.65 -16.52
C VAL A 162 27.42 1.41 -17.76
N LEU A 163 28.65 1.94 -17.75
CA LEU A 163 29.29 2.62 -18.88
C LEU A 163 30.35 1.79 -19.59
N SER A 164 30.43 0.49 -19.31
CA SER A 164 31.41 -0.43 -19.91
C SER A 164 31.56 -0.21 -21.43
N GLY A 165 32.79 0.09 -21.87
CA GLY A 165 33.14 0.40 -23.26
C GLY A 165 33.19 1.90 -23.63
N SER A 166 32.58 2.78 -22.82
CA SER A 166 32.59 4.24 -23.04
C SER A 166 33.10 5.04 -21.82
N GLY A 167 33.28 4.36 -20.69
CA GLY A 167 33.75 4.94 -19.44
C GLY A 167 33.55 3.98 -18.27
N THR A 168 33.50 4.54 -17.08
CA THR A 168 33.26 3.82 -15.83
C THR A 168 32.14 4.49 -15.04
N CYS A 169 31.25 3.70 -14.44
CA CYS A 169 30.32 4.12 -13.40
C CYS A 169 29.83 2.85 -12.68
N ASP A 170 30.37 2.58 -11.51
CA ASP A 170 29.98 1.43 -10.70
C ASP A 170 28.64 1.70 -10.01
N VAL A 171 27.66 0.84 -10.29
CA VAL A 171 26.32 0.90 -9.73
C VAL A 171 26.02 -0.41 -9.02
N ARG A 172 25.50 -0.30 -7.79
CA ARG A 172 24.88 -1.40 -7.04
C ARG A 172 23.37 -1.25 -7.13
N LEU A 173 22.71 -2.32 -7.53
CA LEU A 173 21.25 -2.46 -7.56
C LEU A 173 20.85 -3.59 -6.62
N GLU A 174 19.83 -3.37 -5.81
CA GLU A 174 19.23 -4.42 -4.97
C GLU A 174 17.76 -4.57 -5.32
N MET A 175 17.35 -5.81 -5.58
CA MET A 175 15.96 -6.20 -5.78
C MET A 175 15.52 -7.00 -4.57
N VAL A 176 14.57 -6.46 -3.82
CA VAL A 176 14.20 -6.98 -2.51
C VAL A 176 12.71 -7.29 -2.47
N VAL A 177 12.33 -8.43 -1.89
CA VAL A 177 10.95 -8.73 -1.50
C VAL A 177 10.96 -9.30 -0.09
N VAL A 178 10.24 -8.64 0.83
CA VAL A 178 10.00 -9.17 2.18
C VAL A 178 8.52 -9.49 2.34
N PHE A 179 8.23 -10.64 2.92
CA PHE A 179 6.90 -11.11 3.26
C PHE A 179 6.74 -11.13 4.78
N ARG A 180 5.67 -10.51 5.26
CA ARG A 180 5.29 -10.42 6.67
C ARG A 180 3.94 -11.09 6.88
N GLY A 181 3.81 -11.81 7.98
CA GLY A 181 2.56 -12.43 8.42
C GLY A 181 1.48 -11.41 8.76
N ALA A 182 0.37 -11.91 9.28
CA ALA A 182 -0.80 -11.11 9.57
C ALA A 182 -0.60 -10.14 10.72
N ILE A 183 -1.04 -8.90 10.52
CA ILE A 183 -1.14 -7.89 11.56
C ILE A 183 -2.12 -6.80 11.15
N ASN A 184 -2.72 -6.16 12.14
CA ASN A 184 -3.61 -5.01 12.02
C ASN A 184 -2.86 -3.69 12.30
N ASP A 185 -1.69 -3.51 11.70
CA ASP A 185 -0.92 -2.25 11.76
C ASP A 185 -0.66 -1.67 10.37
N PHE A 186 -1.43 -2.14 9.39
CA PHE A 186 -1.32 -1.68 8.03
C PHE A 186 -1.95 -0.28 7.88
N ASP A 187 -3.05 -0.03 8.58
CA ASP A 187 -3.71 1.27 8.65
C ASP A 187 -3.64 1.85 10.07
N PRO A 188 -3.76 3.18 10.21
CA PRO A 188 -3.68 3.85 11.51
C PRO A 188 -4.63 3.30 12.56
N GLY A 189 -5.86 2.97 12.17
CA GLY A 189 -6.87 2.46 13.10
C GLY A 189 -6.70 1.00 13.47
N GLY A 190 -5.82 0.27 12.78
CA GLY A 190 -5.70 -1.17 12.87
C GLY A 190 -7.01 -1.90 12.57
N VAL A 191 -7.76 -1.41 11.58
CA VAL A 191 -9.12 -1.86 11.28
C VAL A 191 -9.10 -3.19 10.52
N PRO A 192 -8.44 -3.31 9.35
CA PRO A 192 -8.14 -4.60 8.74
C PRO A 192 -6.94 -5.30 9.36
N VAL A 193 -7.01 -6.64 9.40
CA VAL A 193 -5.83 -7.51 9.52
C VAL A 193 -5.32 -7.79 8.11
N ALA A 194 -4.03 -7.51 7.88
CA ALA A 194 -3.39 -7.70 6.58
C ALA A 194 -2.07 -8.46 6.70
N MET A 195 -1.72 -9.16 5.63
CA MET A 195 -0.38 -9.72 5.45
C MET A 195 0.46 -8.73 4.65
N GLY A 196 1.69 -8.47 5.09
CA GLY A 196 2.56 -7.47 4.49
C GLY A 196 3.42 -8.01 3.35
N CYS A 197 3.62 -7.20 2.31
CA CYS A 197 4.60 -7.45 1.24
C CYS A 197 5.38 -6.17 0.94
N TYR A 198 6.71 -6.25 0.92
CA TYR A 198 7.61 -5.11 0.72
C TYR A 198 8.53 -5.37 -0.48
N PRO A 199 8.03 -5.22 -1.72
CA PRO A 199 8.87 -5.24 -2.90
C PRO A 199 9.56 -3.88 -3.07
N GLN A 200 10.89 -3.88 -3.06
CA GLN A 200 11.72 -2.67 -3.03
C GLN A 200 12.86 -2.76 -4.05
N LEU A 201 13.25 -1.60 -4.58
CA LEU A 201 14.52 -1.43 -5.30
C LEU A 201 15.42 -0.52 -4.50
N ALA A 202 16.71 -0.84 -4.40
CA ALA A 202 17.68 0.09 -3.86
C ALA A 202 18.84 0.33 -4.82
N TRP A 203 19.25 1.59 -4.94
CA TRP A 203 20.32 2.04 -5.81
C TRP A 203 21.44 2.69 -5.02
N THR A 204 22.68 2.39 -5.39
CA THR A 204 23.88 3.11 -4.95
C THR A 204 24.84 3.25 -6.12
N TRP A 205 25.60 4.34 -6.20
CA TRP A 205 26.71 4.47 -7.17
C TRP A 205 27.97 5.01 -6.52
N SER A 206 29.13 4.72 -7.11
CA SER A 206 30.42 5.25 -6.67
C SER A 206 30.85 6.46 -7.49
N ALA A 207 31.19 7.57 -6.83
CA ALA A 207 31.80 8.72 -7.51
C ALA A 207 33.28 8.50 -7.85
N GLU A 208 34.00 7.68 -7.06
CA GLU A 208 35.44 7.47 -7.21
C GLU A 208 35.78 6.82 -8.55
N ASN A 209 34.92 5.93 -9.03
CA ASN A 209 35.09 5.21 -10.28
C ASN A 209 34.16 5.72 -11.40
N ALA A 210 33.59 6.93 -11.27
CA ALA A 210 32.61 7.43 -12.23
C ALA A 210 33.20 8.48 -13.19
N SER A 211 33.29 8.10 -14.47
CA SER A 211 33.54 9.01 -15.60
C SER A 211 32.40 9.99 -15.86
N LYS A 212 31.17 9.66 -15.42
CA LYS A 212 29.99 10.53 -15.50
C LYS A 212 29.24 10.51 -14.18
N ARG A 213 28.82 11.70 -13.72
CA ARG A 213 27.96 11.83 -12.54
C ARG A 213 26.55 11.31 -12.86
N VAL A 214 25.99 10.50 -11.96
CA VAL A 214 24.58 10.09 -12.02
C VAL A 214 23.69 11.28 -11.65
N GLU A 215 22.72 11.59 -12.53
CA GLU A 215 21.72 12.63 -12.30
C GLU A 215 20.37 12.03 -11.91
N ARG A 216 20.04 10.82 -12.39
CA ARG A 216 18.79 10.15 -12.03
C ARG A 216 18.92 8.63 -12.08
N PHE A 217 18.33 7.96 -11.10
CA PHE A 217 17.92 6.55 -11.24
C PHE A 217 16.43 6.48 -11.52
N ARG A 218 16.03 5.54 -12.36
CA ARG A 218 14.66 5.08 -12.48
C ARG A 218 14.61 3.60 -12.14
N GLY A 219 13.56 3.24 -11.43
CA GLY A 219 13.21 1.84 -11.22
C GLY A 219 11.72 1.69 -10.97
N SER A 220 11.20 0.54 -11.36
CA SER A 220 9.80 0.20 -11.22
C SER A 220 9.60 -1.15 -10.55
N VAL A 221 8.53 -1.25 -9.78
CA VAL A 221 7.97 -2.51 -9.28
C VAL A 221 6.63 -2.73 -9.97
N ARG A 222 6.43 -3.90 -10.56
CA ARG A 222 5.16 -4.32 -11.17
C ARG A 222 4.53 -5.44 -10.36
N LEU A 223 3.27 -5.25 -9.99
CA LEU A 223 2.50 -6.17 -9.16
C LEU A 223 1.29 -6.63 -9.97
N THR A 224 1.37 -7.83 -10.54
CA THR A 224 0.23 -8.45 -11.23
C THR A 224 -0.65 -9.10 -10.18
N VAL A 225 -1.75 -8.44 -9.85
CA VAL A 225 -2.67 -8.87 -8.80
C VAL A 225 -3.62 -9.94 -9.35
N ASP A 226 -3.73 -11.05 -8.63
CA ASP A 226 -4.64 -12.18 -8.93
C ASP A 226 -5.58 -12.47 -7.76
N ASN A 227 -5.96 -11.40 -7.09
CA ASN A 227 -6.91 -11.41 -6.00
C ASN A 227 -8.28 -11.89 -6.53
N VAL A 228 -8.91 -12.84 -5.85
CA VAL A 228 -10.25 -13.35 -6.20
C VAL A 228 -10.92 -13.71 -4.88
N MET A 229 -12.21 -13.43 -4.72
CA MET A 229 -12.96 -13.91 -3.56
C MET A 229 -12.98 -15.43 -3.60
N ALA A 230 -12.49 -16.11 -2.57
CA ALA A 230 -12.70 -17.55 -2.45
C ALA A 230 -14.20 -17.86 -2.50
N GLY A 231 -14.59 -18.89 -3.25
CA GLY A 231 -15.99 -19.29 -3.41
C GLY A 231 -16.69 -19.68 -2.09
N GLU A 232 -15.91 -19.90 -1.03
CA GLU A 232 -16.35 -20.28 0.31
C GLU A 232 -16.62 -19.09 1.25
N HIS A 233 -16.52 -17.84 0.79
CA HIS A 233 -16.98 -16.68 1.56
C HIS A 233 -18.52 -16.67 1.67
N THR A 234 -19.06 -17.48 2.59
CA THR A 234 -20.49 -17.72 2.82
C THR A 234 -21.27 -16.47 3.23
N GLY A 235 -20.61 -15.45 3.77
CA GLY A 235 -21.22 -14.18 4.20
C GLY A 235 -21.69 -13.27 3.06
N HIS A 236 -21.15 -13.44 1.85
CA HIS A 236 -21.56 -12.66 0.68
C HIS A 236 -22.57 -13.40 -0.20
N GLY A 237 -23.08 -14.53 0.30
CA GLY A 237 -24.11 -15.39 -0.27
C GLY A 237 -23.68 -16.10 -1.55
N GLY A 238 -23.78 -17.44 -1.52
CA GLY A 238 -23.10 -18.40 -2.39
C GLY A 238 -23.45 -18.41 -3.88
N GLY A 239 -23.37 -17.27 -4.57
CA GLY A 239 -23.15 -17.22 -6.01
C GLY A 239 -21.64 -17.17 -6.26
N HIS A 240 -21.16 -17.89 -7.28
CA HIS A 240 -19.77 -17.79 -7.71
C HIS A 240 -19.47 -16.34 -8.07
N ALA A 241 -18.76 -15.62 -7.18
CA ALA A 241 -18.26 -14.31 -7.51
C ALA A 241 -17.45 -14.42 -8.81
N PRO A 242 -17.66 -13.51 -9.78
CA PRO A 242 -16.89 -13.52 -11.00
C PRO A 242 -15.41 -13.39 -10.61
N ALA A 243 -14.54 -14.13 -11.29
CA ALA A 243 -13.10 -14.02 -11.11
C ALA A 243 -12.64 -12.67 -11.70
N ALA A 244 -12.91 -11.59 -10.98
CA ALA A 244 -12.69 -10.21 -11.37
C ALA A 244 -12.15 -9.41 -10.18
N ASN A 245 -11.49 -8.30 -10.49
CA ASN A 245 -10.91 -7.37 -9.55
C ASN A 245 -11.39 -5.96 -9.84
N ILE A 246 -11.55 -5.17 -8.81
CA ILE A 246 -11.95 -3.78 -8.86
C ILE A 246 -10.80 -2.96 -8.28
N ALA A 247 -10.24 -2.06 -9.08
CA ALA A 247 -9.19 -1.15 -8.66
C ALA A 247 -9.75 0.25 -8.48
N GLY A 248 -9.29 0.96 -7.44
CA GLY A 248 -9.63 2.33 -7.15
C GLY A 248 -8.42 3.13 -6.66
N LEU A 249 -8.45 4.44 -6.89
CA LEU A 249 -7.46 5.39 -6.40
C LEU A 249 -8.14 6.38 -5.47
N TYR A 250 -7.51 6.68 -4.33
CA TYR A 250 -8.11 7.51 -3.30
C TYR A 250 -7.15 8.63 -2.91
N ALA A 251 -7.73 9.81 -2.68
CA ALA A 251 -7.00 10.99 -2.22
C ALA A 251 -7.39 11.23 -0.77
N ASP A 252 -6.44 11.04 0.13
CA ASP A 252 -6.60 11.21 1.57
C ASP A 252 -6.90 12.68 1.90
N SER A 253 -7.86 12.87 2.79
CA SER A 253 -8.37 14.18 3.16
C SER A 253 -7.30 15.02 3.85
N ASN A 254 -7.10 16.22 3.30
CA ASN A 254 -6.40 17.32 4.00
C ASN A 254 -7.36 18.34 4.60
N ALA A 255 -8.63 18.34 4.16
CA ALA A 255 -9.63 19.25 4.71
C ALA A 255 -9.90 18.95 6.18
N SER A 256 -9.97 17.67 6.53
CA SER A 256 -10.05 17.18 7.91
C SER A 256 -8.84 17.56 8.78
N PHE A 257 -7.73 18.00 8.16
CA PHE A 257 -6.51 18.47 8.82
C PHE A 257 -6.44 20.00 9.02
N MET A 258 -7.05 20.84 8.17
CA MET A 258 -6.74 22.28 8.11
C MET A 258 -7.81 23.30 8.52
N ASN A 259 -9.09 22.92 8.70
CA ASN A 259 -10.14 23.95 8.87
C ASN A 259 -11.36 23.48 9.67
N LEU A 260 -11.16 23.06 10.93
CA LEU A 260 -12.27 22.54 11.74
C LEU A 260 -13.11 23.64 12.44
N GLY A 261 -12.51 24.79 12.78
CA GLY A 261 -13.25 25.93 13.37
C GLY A 261 -14.30 26.59 12.46
N LYS A 262 -14.29 26.31 11.15
CA LYS A 262 -15.30 26.75 10.17
C LYS A 262 -16.04 25.59 9.49
N MET A 263 -15.68 24.34 9.77
CA MET A 263 -16.40 23.17 9.23
C MET A 263 -17.78 23.01 9.87
N PHE A 264 -17.96 23.53 11.09
CA PHE A 264 -19.18 23.42 11.89
C PHE A 264 -19.71 24.75 12.42
N SER A 265 -19.17 25.89 11.98
CA SER A 265 -19.90 27.16 12.16
C SER A 265 -21.16 27.08 11.31
N LEU A 266 -22.33 27.32 11.91
CA LEU A 266 -23.69 27.31 11.36
C LEU A 266 -23.94 28.16 10.09
N ASP A 267 -22.89 28.66 9.41
CA ASP A 267 -22.98 29.06 7.99
C ASP A 267 -23.04 27.79 7.11
N ASP A 268 -24.22 27.18 7.22
CA ASP A 268 -24.70 25.88 6.76
C ASP A 268 -24.42 25.51 5.29
N ALA A 269 -23.97 26.43 4.44
CA ALA A 269 -23.89 26.18 3.00
C ALA A 269 -22.78 25.19 2.62
N ILE A 270 -21.63 25.19 3.29
CA ILE A 270 -20.47 24.37 2.87
C ILE A 270 -20.52 22.97 3.48
N PHE A 271 -20.97 22.80 4.72
CA PHE A 271 -21.16 21.47 5.28
C PHE A 271 -22.46 20.84 4.80
N ASN A 272 -23.58 21.57 4.64
CA ASN A 272 -24.75 20.97 3.97
C ASN A 272 -24.46 20.70 2.49
N SER A 273 -23.75 21.54 1.73
CA SER A 273 -23.33 21.16 0.35
C SER A 273 -22.22 20.11 0.30
N ARG A 274 -21.69 19.63 1.42
CA ARG A 274 -20.73 18.52 1.47
C ARG A 274 -21.39 17.27 2.02
N ALA A 275 -22.01 17.31 3.20
CA ALA A 275 -22.78 16.21 3.77
C ALA A 275 -24.06 15.85 2.97
N SER A 276 -24.73 16.80 2.30
CA SER A 276 -25.87 16.50 1.39
C SER A 276 -25.46 16.13 -0.03
N VAL A 277 -24.21 16.42 -0.43
CA VAL A 277 -23.66 16.09 -1.76
C VAL A 277 -22.80 14.82 -1.74
N TYR A 278 -22.30 14.41 -0.58
CA TYR A 278 -21.40 13.26 -0.42
C TYR A 278 -22.06 11.98 0.09
N GLY A 279 -23.40 11.88 0.04
CA GLY A 279 -23.97 10.60 -0.36
C GLY A 279 -23.63 10.42 -1.84
N LEU A 280 -23.29 9.25 -2.40
CA LEU A 280 -24.18 8.08 -2.40
C LEU A 280 -25.68 8.42 -2.17
N THR A 281 -26.12 9.63 -2.55
CA THR A 281 -27.46 10.10 -2.26
C THR A 281 -28.39 9.34 -3.18
N THR A 282 -29.17 8.48 -2.54
CA THR A 282 -30.60 8.48 -2.77
C THR A 282 -31.05 9.89 -3.18
N ILE A 283 -31.37 10.00 -4.45
CA ILE A 283 -32.19 11.06 -5.03
C ILE A 283 -33.38 11.28 -4.08
N GLY A 284 -33.46 12.45 -3.41
CA GLY A 284 -34.67 12.81 -2.64
C GLY A 284 -34.52 13.45 -1.25
N GLY A 285 -33.33 13.88 -0.82
CA GLY A 285 -33.23 14.86 0.28
C GLY A 285 -33.73 14.40 1.66
N ARG A 286 -33.69 13.10 1.98
CA ARG A 286 -33.88 12.60 3.34
C ARG A 286 -32.59 11.96 3.86
N LEU A 287 -32.00 12.59 4.87
CA LEU A 287 -30.83 12.20 5.64
C LEU A 287 -31.11 10.97 6.53
N MET A 288 -31.54 9.83 5.96
CA MET A 288 -31.84 8.60 6.71
C MET A 288 -30.95 7.45 6.19
N GLY A 289 -29.98 7.02 7.02
CA GLY A 289 -29.40 5.67 6.97
C GLY A 289 -28.18 5.42 6.08
N LEU A 290 -27.12 6.25 6.13
CA LEU A 290 -25.80 5.87 5.58
C LEU A 290 -24.68 6.05 6.61
N PRO A 291 -23.61 5.22 6.56
CA PRO A 291 -22.45 5.29 7.46
C PRO A 291 -21.77 6.65 7.43
N ALA A 292 -21.08 6.99 8.53
CA ALA A 292 -20.15 8.13 8.60
C ALA A 292 -19.41 8.27 7.25
N SER A 293 -19.65 9.37 6.54
CA SER A 293 -19.34 9.47 5.11
C SER A 293 -17.83 9.40 4.88
N TRP A 294 -17.39 8.64 3.87
CA TRP A 294 -16.00 8.51 3.41
C TRP A 294 -15.26 9.85 3.23
N GLY A 295 -16.00 10.95 3.07
CA GLY A 295 -15.49 12.32 3.03
C GLY A 295 -14.69 12.77 4.27
N MET A 296 -14.75 12.02 5.38
CA MET A 296 -13.87 12.26 6.54
C MET A 296 -12.43 11.79 6.29
N VAL A 297 -12.27 10.71 5.52
CA VAL A 297 -10.97 10.05 5.30
C VAL A 297 -10.40 10.41 3.94
N PHE A 298 -11.24 10.58 2.92
CA PHE A 298 -10.82 10.89 1.55
C PHE A 298 -11.48 12.17 1.05
N ASP A 299 -10.69 13.06 0.46
CA ASP A 299 -11.20 14.23 -0.26
C ASP A 299 -11.97 13.79 -1.52
N TYR A 300 -11.47 12.76 -2.23
CA TYR A 300 -12.14 12.17 -3.38
C TYR A 300 -11.61 10.79 -3.73
N ILE A 301 -12.38 10.04 -4.52
CA ILE A 301 -12.05 8.69 -4.97
C ILE A 301 -12.32 8.56 -6.47
N LYS A 302 -11.60 7.66 -7.14
CA LYS A 302 -12.02 7.12 -8.44
C LYS A 302 -11.97 5.61 -8.35
N ALA A 303 -13.16 5.01 -8.29
CA ALA A 303 -13.34 3.57 -8.15
C ALA A 303 -13.58 2.89 -9.51
N ASN A 304 -13.37 1.58 -9.55
CA ASN A 304 -13.65 0.68 -10.66
C ASN A 304 -13.07 1.15 -12.01
N PHE A 305 -11.73 1.16 -12.10
CA PHE A 305 -11.08 1.38 -13.38
C PHE A 305 -11.35 0.22 -14.36
N THR A 306 -12.00 0.55 -15.47
CA THR A 306 -12.22 -0.33 -16.63
C THR A 306 -11.27 -0.03 -17.80
N THR A 307 -10.56 1.09 -17.74
CA THR A 307 -9.50 1.48 -18.68
C THR A 307 -8.23 1.80 -17.91
N GLU A 308 -7.09 1.65 -18.57
CA GLU A 308 -5.79 1.94 -17.96
C GLU A 308 -5.74 3.36 -17.43
N LYS A 309 -5.03 3.54 -16.33
CA LYS A 309 -4.89 4.84 -15.68
C LYS A 309 -3.50 5.02 -15.11
N GLU A 310 -2.87 6.12 -15.49
CA GLU A 310 -1.64 6.61 -14.87
C GLU A 310 -1.92 7.90 -14.09
N VAL A 311 -1.23 8.04 -12.97
CA VAL A 311 -1.28 9.20 -12.08
C VAL A 311 0.11 9.53 -11.56
N VAL A 312 0.35 10.83 -11.32
CA VAL A 312 1.46 11.25 -10.48
C VAL A 312 1.03 11.08 -9.03
N GLY A 313 1.70 10.19 -8.30
CA GLY A 313 1.44 9.95 -6.87
C GLY A 313 2.16 10.95 -5.98
N VAL A 314 3.41 11.28 -6.31
CA VAL A 314 4.22 12.28 -5.59
C VAL A 314 5.07 13.06 -6.57
N TYR A 315 5.02 14.39 -6.47
CA TYR A 315 5.86 15.30 -7.25
C TYR A 315 7.29 15.34 -6.69
N GLY A 316 8.27 15.34 -7.58
CA GLY A 316 9.69 15.44 -7.25
C GLY A 316 10.29 16.80 -7.64
N PRO A 317 11.59 17.01 -7.34
CA PRO A 317 12.31 18.27 -7.56
C PRO A 317 12.11 18.97 -8.91
N ASN A 318 11.92 18.20 -9.99
CA ASN A 318 11.80 18.73 -11.35
C ASN A 318 10.37 19.12 -11.75
N ASP A 319 9.38 18.97 -10.86
CA ASP A 319 7.97 19.30 -11.14
C ASP A 319 7.61 20.76 -10.82
N GLY A 320 8.62 21.64 -10.72
CA GLY A 320 8.44 23.09 -10.55
C GLY A 320 7.60 23.45 -9.31
N ASN A 321 6.55 24.24 -9.50
CA ASN A 321 5.68 24.73 -8.42
C ASN A 321 4.92 23.60 -7.70
N PHE A 322 4.83 22.40 -8.26
CA PHE A 322 4.21 21.26 -7.59
C PHE A 322 5.11 20.65 -6.48
N TYR A 323 6.43 20.88 -6.54
CA TYR A 323 7.39 20.34 -5.57
C TYR A 323 7.51 21.17 -4.29
N ARG A 324 7.50 22.50 -4.40
CA ARG A 324 7.58 23.44 -3.26
C ARG A 324 6.48 24.47 -3.39
N ALA A 325 5.25 24.06 -3.13
CA ALA A 325 4.16 25.01 -3.15
C ALA A 325 4.20 25.79 -1.83
N THR A 326 4.80 26.97 -1.84
CA THR A 326 4.81 27.89 -0.68
C THR A 326 3.39 28.25 -0.20
N THR A 327 2.38 27.95 -1.02
CA THR A 327 0.96 28.01 -0.72
C THR A 327 0.32 26.65 -0.96
N LEU A 328 -0.58 26.24 -0.07
CA LEU A 328 -1.44 25.06 -0.25
C LEU A 328 -2.05 25.03 -1.65
N ARG A 329 -1.81 23.94 -2.39
CA ARG A 329 -2.34 23.82 -3.75
C ARG A 329 -3.83 23.52 -3.67
N ARG A 330 -4.62 24.30 -4.39
CA ARG A 330 -6.06 24.14 -4.49
C ARG A 330 -6.39 23.61 -5.87
N ALA A 331 -7.11 22.51 -5.94
CA ALA A 331 -7.60 21.95 -7.19
C ALA A 331 -9.11 21.77 -7.09
N ASN A 332 -9.82 22.25 -8.11
CA ASN A 332 -11.26 22.03 -8.21
C ASN A 332 -11.50 20.64 -8.79
N TYR A 333 -12.23 19.82 -8.04
CA TYR A 333 -12.67 18.51 -8.50
C TYR A 333 -14.17 18.51 -8.68
N VAL A 334 -14.62 17.85 -9.75
CA VAL A 334 -16.04 17.60 -10.02
C VAL A 334 -16.28 16.11 -9.84
N TRP A 335 -17.15 15.75 -8.90
CA TRP A 335 -17.51 14.36 -8.60
C TRP A 335 -18.99 14.23 -8.20
N PRO A 336 -19.72 13.21 -8.69
CA PRO A 336 -19.37 12.34 -9.81
C PRO A 336 -19.41 13.10 -11.15
N ALA A 337 -18.80 12.54 -12.20
CA ALA A 337 -18.96 13.08 -13.55
C ALA A 337 -20.41 12.83 -14.02
N GLY A 338 -21.24 13.87 -13.98
CA GLY A 338 -22.67 13.78 -14.32
C GLY A 338 -23.18 14.99 -15.11
N PRO A 339 -24.45 14.95 -15.56
CA PRO A 339 -25.07 16.01 -16.35
C PRO A 339 -25.00 17.38 -15.65
N VAL A 340 -24.89 18.43 -16.45
CA VAL A 340 -24.66 19.84 -16.06
C VAL A 340 -25.59 20.35 -14.95
N LEU A 341 -26.80 19.81 -14.81
CA LEU A 341 -27.75 20.21 -13.77
C LEU A 341 -27.36 19.76 -12.35
N LEU A 342 -26.36 18.87 -12.20
CA LEU A 342 -25.75 18.47 -10.92
C LEU A 342 -24.28 18.94 -10.79
N GLN A 343 -23.76 19.74 -11.73
CA GLN A 343 -22.37 20.24 -11.74
C GLN A 343 -22.08 21.38 -10.74
N TYR A 344 -23.00 21.66 -9.80
CA TYR A 344 -22.78 22.60 -8.69
C TYR A 344 -21.70 22.14 -7.69
N ASN A 345 -21.13 20.94 -7.87
CA ASN A 345 -20.24 20.30 -6.90
C ASN A 345 -18.75 20.38 -7.30
N ALA A 346 -18.30 21.52 -7.85
CA ALA A 346 -16.87 21.79 -7.90
C ALA A 346 -16.38 22.09 -6.47
N PHE A 347 -15.71 21.13 -5.84
CA PHE A 347 -15.11 21.34 -4.52
C PHE A 347 -13.61 21.56 -4.63
N VAL A 348 -13.12 22.45 -3.78
CA VAL A 348 -11.69 22.72 -3.64
C VAL A 348 -11.08 21.64 -2.76
N VAL A 349 -10.24 20.80 -3.37
CA VAL A 349 -9.34 19.90 -2.67
C VAL A 349 -8.07 20.66 -2.34
N ILE A 350 -7.64 20.57 -1.09
CA ILE A 350 -6.37 21.14 -0.66
C ILE A 350 -5.31 20.05 -0.74
N LYS A 351 -4.20 20.32 -1.40
CA LYS A 351 -3.07 19.41 -1.54
C LYS A 351 -1.87 19.97 -0.77
N VAL A 352 -1.25 19.12 0.04
CA VAL A 352 0.00 19.47 0.74
C VAL A 352 1.19 19.46 -0.23
N ASP A 353 2.35 19.86 0.26
CA ASP A 353 3.58 19.82 -0.52
C ASP A 353 3.83 18.44 -1.11
N ARG A 354 4.22 18.42 -2.39
CA ARG A 354 4.53 17.23 -3.20
C ARG A 354 3.39 16.23 -3.42
N GLN A 355 2.26 16.35 -2.75
CA GLN A 355 1.14 15.42 -2.92
C GLN A 355 0.67 15.37 -4.39
N GLY A 356 0.57 14.18 -4.95
CA GLY A 356 0.12 14.00 -6.32
C GLY A 356 -1.39 14.17 -6.49
N GLN A 357 -1.91 13.42 -7.45
CA GLN A 357 -3.34 13.32 -7.70
C GLN A 357 -3.99 12.50 -6.57
N TYR A 358 -3.52 11.27 -6.38
CA TYR A 358 -4.01 10.34 -5.37
C TYR A 358 -2.89 9.96 -4.39
N ASP A 359 -3.26 9.32 -3.29
CA ASP A 359 -2.37 9.01 -2.15
C ASP A 359 -2.21 7.51 -1.93
N ASN A 360 -3.14 6.72 -2.44
CA ASN A 360 -3.13 5.27 -2.36
C ASN A 360 -3.92 4.62 -3.51
N ILE A 361 -3.76 3.31 -3.58
CA ILE A 361 -4.52 2.40 -4.44
C ILE A 361 -5.10 1.26 -3.61
N HIS A 362 -6.35 0.93 -3.91
CA HIS A 362 -7.04 -0.23 -3.34
C HIS A 362 -7.48 -1.12 -4.49
N LEU A 363 -7.17 -2.41 -4.39
CA LEU A 363 -7.59 -3.42 -5.37
C LEU A 363 -8.21 -4.60 -4.63
N HIS A 364 -9.51 -4.76 -4.78
CA HIS A 364 -10.27 -5.83 -4.15
C HIS A 364 -10.88 -6.77 -5.19
N ALA A 365 -11.18 -7.99 -4.76
CA ALA A 365 -11.93 -8.91 -5.58
C ALA A 365 -13.38 -8.43 -5.78
N ASP A 366 -13.96 -8.74 -6.93
CA ASP A 366 -15.38 -8.49 -7.21
C ASP A 366 -16.24 -9.38 -6.32
N MET A 367 -17.29 -8.80 -5.76
CA MET A 367 -18.24 -9.46 -4.86
C MET A 367 -19.31 -10.24 -5.61
N GLY A 368 -19.43 -10.04 -6.93
CA GLY A 368 -20.39 -10.76 -7.77
C GLY A 368 -21.85 -10.42 -7.49
N ARG A 369 -22.09 -9.36 -6.72
CA ARG A 369 -23.43 -8.91 -6.36
C ARG A 369 -23.53 -7.42 -6.62
N PRO A 370 -24.07 -7.02 -7.77
CA PRO A 370 -24.42 -5.62 -7.93
C PRO A 370 -25.45 -5.22 -6.87
N ASP A 371 -25.50 -3.94 -6.53
CA ASP A 371 -26.57 -3.41 -5.67
C ASP A 371 -27.95 -3.54 -6.34
N LYS A 372 -29.01 -3.09 -5.64
CA LYS A 372 -30.39 -3.15 -6.15
C LYS A 372 -30.58 -2.35 -7.46
N GLN A 373 -29.64 -1.49 -7.81
CA GLN A 373 -29.65 -0.65 -9.01
C GLN A 373 -28.73 -1.20 -10.11
N GLY A 374 -28.07 -2.34 -9.89
CA GLY A 374 -27.17 -2.94 -10.88
C GLY A 374 -25.73 -2.40 -10.80
N ASN A 375 -25.40 -1.54 -9.82
CA ASN A 375 -24.06 -1.00 -9.70
C ASN A 375 -23.11 -2.00 -9.06
N ILE A 376 -21.86 -2.01 -9.52
CA ILE A 376 -20.79 -2.80 -8.92
C ILE A 376 -20.52 -2.30 -7.49
N GLN A 377 -20.42 -3.21 -6.54
CA GLN A 377 -20.07 -2.89 -5.16
C GLN A 377 -18.58 -2.58 -5.05
N ILE A 378 -18.26 -1.44 -4.45
CA ILE A 378 -16.89 -1.02 -4.16
C ILE A 378 -16.62 -1.24 -2.69
N HIS A 379 -15.53 -1.93 -2.37
CA HIS A 379 -15.12 -2.15 -1.00
C HIS A 379 -14.78 -0.84 -0.29
N ALA A 380 -15.05 -0.85 1.01
CA ALA A 380 -14.49 0.13 1.92
C ALA A 380 -12.97 0.25 1.69
N PRO A 381 -12.39 1.45 1.66
CA PRO A 381 -10.94 1.60 1.66
C PRO A 381 -10.24 0.99 2.87
N PHE A 382 -10.90 0.73 4.00
CA PHE A 382 -10.36 -0.11 5.08
C PHE A 382 -10.90 -1.54 5.04
N CYS A 383 -11.32 -2.02 3.87
CA CYS A 383 -11.93 -3.34 3.77
C CYS A 383 -10.94 -4.44 4.12
N GLY A 384 -11.39 -5.29 5.04
CA GLY A 384 -10.72 -6.51 5.41
C GLY A 384 -10.84 -7.61 4.37
N HIS A 385 -11.72 -7.56 3.38
CA HIS A 385 -12.00 -8.75 2.55
C HIS A 385 -11.23 -8.74 1.23
N SER A 386 -10.13 -9.50 1.21
CA SER A 386 -9.31 -9.75 0.02
C SER A 386 -9.05 -8.45 -0.73
N CYS A 387 -8.33 -7.53 -0.09
CA CYS A 387 -8.04 -6.22 -0.65
C CYS A 387 -6.55 -5.91 -0.54
N VAL A 388 -5.90 -5.63 -1.67
CA VAL A 388 -4.55 -5.08 -1.72
C VAL A 388 -4.66 -3.58 -1.48
N HIS A 389 -3.93 -3.09 -0.48
CA HIS A 389 -3.85 -1.69 -0.11
C HIS A 389 -2.40 -1.23 -0.19
N MET A 390 -2.15 -0.13 -0.88
CA MET A 390 -0.82 0.44 -1.03
C MET A 390 -0.90 1.96 -0.93
N HIS A 391 -0.24 2.52 0.08
CA HIS A 391 -0.27 3.94 0.42
C HIS A 391 1.11 4.56 0.26
N TRP A 392 1.28 5.51 -0.66
CA TRP A 392 2.49 6.35 -0.72
C TRP A 392 2.33 7.65 0.06
N ARG A 393 1.16 7.86 0.68
CA ARG A 393 0.86 8.92 1.62
C ARG A 393 -0.34 8.51 2.47
N TRP A 394 -0.33 8.93 3.73
CA TRP A 394 -1.51 8.92 4.60
C TRP A 394 -2.01 10.34 4.86
N SER A 395 -3.29 10.48 5.26
CA SER A 395 -3.83 11.74 5.76
C SER A 395 -3.06 12.27 6.97
N GLY A 396 -3.19 13.55 7.29
CA GLY A 396 -2.60 14.11 8.52
C GLY A 396 -3.22 13.57 9.82
N ILE A 397 -4.42 12.96 9.74
CA ILE A 397 -5.09 12.33 10.89
C ILE A 397 -4.46 10.99 11.23
N ALA A 398 -4.06 10.23 10.21
CA ALA A 398 -3.35 8.96 10.37
C ALA A 398 -2.13 9.07 11.29
N GLY A 399 -1.38 10.16 11.16
CA GLY A 399 -0.19 10.45 11.97
C GLY A 399 -0.46 10.77 13.45
N ARG A 400 -1.73 10.79 13.88
CA ARG A 400 -2.15 10.96 15.29
C ARG A 400 -3.05 9.84 15.79
N GLY A 401 -3.92 9.32 14.93
CA GLY A 401 -4.87 8.24 15.25
C GLY A 401 -4.29 6.83 15.11
N GLY A 402 -3.00 6.64 15.38
CA GLY A 402 -2.36 5.32 15.36
C GLY A 402 -1.82 4.89 16.72
N GLY A 403 -2.33 5.49 17.81
CA GLY A 403 -1.78 5.36 19.16
C GLY A 403 -0.26 5.54 19.21
N ASP A 404 0.43 4.65 19.91
CA ASP A 404 1.90 4.65 20.07
C ASP A 404 2.68 4.48 18.75
N ARG A 405 1.99 4.09 17.67
CA ARG A 405 2.58 3.91 16.32
C ARG A 405 2.18 5.00 15.34
N ALA A 406 1.48 6.03 15.78
CA ALA A 406 1.01 7.11 14.90
C ALA A 406 2.15 7.73 14.06
N TRP A 407 3.36 7.82 14.64
CA TRP A 407 4.54 8.32 13.96
C TRP A 407 4.93 7.51 12.70
N TYR A 408 4.63 6.20 12.63
CA TYR A 408 4.96 5.35 11.49
C TYR A 408 4.20 5.76 10.21
N TYR A 409 3.02 6.36 10.36
CA TYR A 409 2.21 6.84 9.23
C TYR A 409 2.63 8.25 8.77
N ASN A 410 3.59 8.86 9.44
CA ASN A 410 4.14 10.14 9.02
C ASN A 410 5.04 9.96 7.79
N GLY A 411 5.04 10.97 6.93
CA GLY A 411 5.87 10.99 5.73
C GLY A 411 7.23 11.63 5.92
N TRP A 412 7.92 11.76 4.80
CA TRP A 412 9.21 12.41 4.68
C TRP A 412 9.08 13.93 4.74
N SER A 413 9.88 14.55 5.59
CA SER A 413 9.98 16.01 5.66
C SER A 413 11.38 16.46 6.03
N ASN A 414 11.62 17.77 5.90
CA ASN A 414 12.82 18.40 6.42
C ASN A 414 12.50 19.03 7.79
N PRO A 415 12.94 18.44 8.91
CA PRO A 415 12.80 19.09 10.21
C PRO A 415 13.67 20.37 10.22
N ALA A 416 13.03 21.55 10.17
CA ALA A 416 13.62 22.89 10.31
C ALA A 416 15.14 23.02 10.02
N GLY A 417 15.56 22.74 8.78
CA GLY A 417 16.95 22.92 8.33
C GLY A 417 17.85 21.69 8.44
N GLY A 418 17.31 20.55 8.85
CA GLY A 418 18.02 19.28 8.96
C GLY A 418 18.09 18.45 7.68
N VAL A 419 18.62 17.24 7.84
CA VAL A 419 18.61 16.19 6.82
C VAL A 419 17.19 15.64 6.72
N PRO A 420 16.56 15.57 5.53
CA PRO A 420 15.23 15.01 5.43
C PRO A 420 15.20 13.54 5.88
N ALA A 421 14.17 13.18 6.65
CA ALA A 421 14.03 11.86 7.26
C ALA A 421 12.59 11.32 7.14
N ALA A 422 12.47 10.00 7.05
CA ALA A 422 11.20 9.28 7.07
C ALA A 422 10.45 9.50 8.40
N HIS A 423 9.13 9.27 8.40
CA HIS A 423 8.32 9.25 9.61
C HIS A 423 8.33 10.53 10.47
N THR A 424 8.52 11.69 9.83
CA THR A 424 8.71 12.96 10.55
C THR A 424 7.51 13.90 10.53
N THR A 425 6.74 13.96 9.43
CA THR A 425 5.59 14.89 9.31
C THR A 425 4.28 14.18 9.01
N PRO A 426 3.24 14.36 9.84
CA PRO A 426 1.89 13.88 9.55
C PRO A 426 1.38 14.42 8.22
N GLY A 427 0.80 13.54 7.39
CA GLY A 427 0.21 13.93 6.13
C GLY A 427 1.22 14.22 5.01
N ALA A 428 2.54 14.14 5.25
CA ALA A 428 3.54 14.21 4.19
C ALA A 428 3.59 12.89 3.39
N PRO A 429 4.05 12.90 2.12
CA PRO A 429 4.26 11.65 1.39
C PRO A 429 5.28 10.72 2.07
N LEU A 430 5.05 9.41 2.01
CA LEU A 430 6.00 8.37 2.44
C LEU A 430 7.17 8.19 1.47
N ILE A 431 7.32 9.11 0.52
CA ILE A 431 8.30 9.05 -0.57
C ILE A 431 9.39 10.09 -0.33
N PRO A 432 10.68 9.72 -0.35
CA PRO A 432 11.79 10.65 -0.08
C PRO A 432 11.75 11.90 -0.97
N PRO A 433 12.21 13.07 -0.47
CA PRO A 433 12.03 14.35 -1.16
C PRO A 433 12.78 14.49 -2.49
N ASN A 434 13.81 13.69 -2.72
CA ASN A 434 14.49 13.65 -4.01
C ASN A 434 13.80 12.72 -5.02
N GLN A 435 12.66 12.10 -4.67
CA GLN A 435 11.97 11.16 -5.54
C GLN A 435 10.66 11.72 -6.09
N ARG A 436 10.35 11.31 -7.33
CA ARG A 436 9.07 11.50 -8.01
C ARG A 436 8.43 10.13 -8.24
N LEU A 437 7.14 10.02 -7.93
CA LEU A 437 6.38 8.78 -8.08
C LEU A 437 5.30 8.91 -9.17
N HIS A 438 5.30 7.95 -10.09
CA HIS A 438 4.17 7.64 -10.97
C HIS A 438 3.61 6.26 -10.65
N VAL A 439 2.29 6.15 -10.68
CA VAL A 439 1.57 4.89 -10.49
C VAL A 439 0.65 4.68 -11.67
N ALA A 440 0.71 3.49 -12.27
CA ALA A 440 -0.25 3.08 -13.29
C ALA A 440 -1.01 1.81 -12.90
N ILE A 441 -2.29 1.78 -13.26
CA ILE A 441 -3.13 0.59 -13.28
C ILE A 441 -3.24 0.19 -14.75
N CYS A 442 -2.65 -0.94 -15.11
CA CYS A 442 -2.54 -1.35 -16.51
C CYS A 442 -2.78 -2.86 -16.71
N ALA A 443 -2.80 -3.29 -17.97
CA ALA A 443 -2.87 -4.70 -18.30
C ALA A 443 -1.53 -5.43 -17.99
N PRO A 444 -1.54 -6.76 -17.74
CA PRO A 444 -0.33 -7.55 -17.47
C PRO A 444 0.74 -7.48 -18.56
N ARG A 445 0.31 -7.28 -19.81
CA ARG A 445 1.19 -7.17 -20.98
C ARG A 445 1.50 -5.73 -21.37
N ALA A 446 1.10 -4.74 -20.56
CA ALA A 446 1.45 -3.36 -20.82
C ALA A 446 2.98 -3.22 -20.84
N ALA A 447 3.48 -2.49 -21.85
CA ALA A 447 4.84 -2.05 -21.94
C ALA A 447 4.88 -0.54 -21.71
N ARG A 448 6.02 -0.05 -21.22
CA ARG A 448 6.20 1.39 -21.02
C ARG A 448 6.03 2.11 -22.34
N PHE A 449 5.16 3.12 -22.36
CA PHE A 449 4.90 3.90 -23.57
C PHE A 449 6.10 4.76 -23.95
N ASN A 450 6.65 5.53 -23.01
CA ASN A 450 7.86 6.31 -23.22
C ASN A 450 8.56 6.69 -21.89
N VAL A 451 9.55 7.58 -21.97
CA VAL A 451 10.32 8.04 -20.80
C VAL A 451 9.47 8.80 -19.78
N ASP A 452 8.39 9.46 -20.18
CA ASP A 452 7.56 10.28 -19.29
C ASP A 452 6.29 9.56 -18.82
N HIS A 453 5.88 8.52 -19.54
CA HIS A 453 4.61 7.83 -19.34
C HIS A 453 4.74 6.31 -19.35
N ILE A 454 4.12 5.67 -18.36
CA ILE A 454 3.98 4.22 -18.30
C ILE A 454 3.01 3.73 -19.37
N ILE A 455 1.84 4.36 -19.51
CA ILE A 455 0.81 3.98 -20.49
C ILE A 455 0.66 5.06 -21.57
N ASN A 456 -0.06 4.78 -22.65
CA ASN A 456 -0.39 5.82 -23.62
C ASN A 456 -1.55 6.70 -23.09
N PRO A 457 -1.30 7.97 -22.70
CA PRO A 457 -2.36 8.81 -22.14
C PRO A 457 -3.42 9.21 -23.18
N ALA A 458 -3.08 9.19 -24.47
CA ALA A 458 -4.00 9.56 -25.56
C ALA A 458 -4.90 8.39 -25.99
N ALA A 459 -4.49 7.16 -25.71
CA ALA A 459 -5.28 5.96 -26.01
C ALA A 459 -5.08 4.89 -24.92
N PRO A 460 -5.63 5.08 -23.70
CA PRO A 460 -5.55 4.08 -22.65
C PRO A 460 -6.27 2.79 -23.06
N ALA A 461 -5.64 1.63 -22.85
CA ALA A 461 -6.28 0.36 -23.20
C ALA A 461 -7.42 -0.01 -22.23
N ALA A 462 -8.25 -0.97 -22.61
CA ALA A 462 -9.20 -1.58 -21.67
C ALA A 462 -8.45 -2.44 -20.65
N LEU A 463 -8.85 -2.35 -19.38
CA LEU A 463 -8.31 -3.20 -18.32
C LEU A 463 -8.99 -4.58 -18.38
N PRO A 464 -8.24 -5.67 -18.21
CA PRO A 464 -8.85 -6.98 -18.03
C PRO A 464 -9.64 -7.01 -16.72
N VAL A 465 -10.73 -7.79 -16.72
CA VAL A 465 -11.62 -7.92 -15.56
C VAL A 465 -10.88 -8.45 -14.34
N ARG A 466 -9.94 -9.39 -14.53
CA ARG A 466 -9.23 -10.09 -13.45
C ARG A 466 -7.84 -9.55 -13.15
N ASN A 467 -6.88 -9.80 -14.03
CA ASN A 467 -5.48 -9.60 -13.71
C ASN A 467 -5.07 -8.17 -14.04
N LYS A 468 -5.03 -7.29 -13.04
CA LYS A 468 -4.57 -5.90 -13.21
C LYS A 468 -3.15 -5.76 -12.66
N VAL A 469 -2.36 -4.87 -13.24
CA VAL A 469 -1.02 -4.54 -12.75
C VAL A 469 -1.05 -3.21 -12.04
N ILE A 470 -0.48 -3.18 -10.83
CA ILE A 470 -0.04 -1.95 -10.19
C ILE A 470 1.43 -1.75 -10.61
N TRP A 471 1.70 -0.74 -11.44
CA TRP A 471 3.04 -0.38 -11.90
C TRP A 471 3.50 0.85 -11.15
N TYR A 472 4.35 0.65 -10.15
CA TYR A 472 4.90 1.69 -9.28
C TYR A 472 6.28 2.10 -9.77
N CYS A 473 6.42 3.31 -10.31
CA CYS A 473 7.66 3.81 -10.92
C CYS A 473 8.17 5.03 -10.16
N SER A 474 9.42 4.99 -9.69
CA SER A 474 10.07 6.14 -9.05
C SER A 474 11.29 6.61 -9.82
N ASP A 475 11.38 7.94 -9.97
CA ASP A 475 12.59 8.63 -10.41
C ASP A 475 13.30 9.20 -9.17
N ILE A 476 14.51 8.70 -8.87
CA ILE A 476 15.40 9.25 -7.84
C ILE A 476 16.26 10.33 -8.49
N LEU A 477 16.04 11.58 -8.13
CA LEU A 477 16.74 12.73 -8.70
C LEU A 477 17.96 13.10 -7.86
N GLN A 478 19.08 13.33 -8.54
CA GLN A 478 20.36 13.77 -7.97
C GLN A 478 20.82 12.92 -6.77
N PRO A 479 20.90 11.59 -6.92
CA PRO A 479 21.32 10.70 -5.85
C PRO A 479 22.76 11.02 -5.41
N ALA A 480 22.98 11.20 -4.11
CA ALA A 480 24.34 11.38 -3.59
C ALA A 480 25.16 10.10 -3.80
N ALA A 481 26.43 10.25 -4.21
CA ALA A 481 27.33 9.12 -4.37
C ALA A 481 27.57 8.40 -3.04
N GLY A 482 27.67 7.07 -3.08
CA GLY A 482 27.79 6.23 -1.89
C GLY A 482 26.51 6.13 -1.05
N GLN A 483 25.52 6.98 -1.28
CA GLN A 483 24.25 6.94 -0.56
C GLN A 483 23.29 5.96 -1.22
N ARG A 484 22.76 5.05 -0.41
CA ARG A 484 21.67 4.15 -0.80
C ARG A 484 20.34 4.88 -0.91
N GLN A 485 19.60 4.60 -1.98
CA GLN A 485 18.30 5.20 -2.28
C GLN A 485 17.27 4.11 -2.54
N VAL A 486 16.19 4.06 -1.76
CA VAL A 486 15.19 2.99 -1.79
C VAL A 486 13.91 3.48 -2.45
N ILE A 487 13.33 2.66 -3.33
CA ILE A 487 12.05 2.85 -3.99
C ILE A 487 11.02 1.91 -3.34
N CYS A 488 9.77 2.39 -3.20
CA CYS A 488 8.65 1.63 -2.63
C CYS A 488 8.87 1.20 -1.16
N GLU A 489 9.50 2.08 -0.37
CA GLU A 489 9.87 1.84 1.03
C GLU A 489 8.70 1.36 1.91
N HIS A 490 7.50 1.91 1.69
CA HIS A 490 6.30 1.68 2.50
C HIS A 490 5.68 0.27 2.36
N GLY A 491 5.97 -0.45 1.27
CA GLY A 491 5.36 -1.76 0.98
C GLY A 491 3.84 -1.71 0.74
N MET A 492 3.16 -2.82 1.00
CA MET A 492 1.71 -2.94 0.86
C MET A 492 1.15 -3.99 1.83
N GLY A 493 -0.17 -3.95 2.04
CA GLY A 493 -0.90 -4.93 2.82
C GLY A 493 -1.96 -5.61 1.97
N TRP A 494 -2.07 -6.93 2.07
CA TRP A 494 -3.23 -7.66 1.59
C TRP A 494 -4.12 -8.01 2.78
N ALA A 495 -5.23 -7.30 2.89
CA ALA A 495 -6.20 -7.45 3.96
C ALA A 495 -7.14 -8.62 3.67
N TYR A 496 -7.37 -9.47 4.67
CA TYR A 496 -8.22 -10.69 4.54
C TYR A 496 -9.30 -10.86 5.63
N ARG A 497 -9.27 -10.04 6.69
CA ARG A 497 -10.37 -9.87 7.65
C ARG A 497 -10.30 -8.52 8.37
N TYR A 498 -11.32 -8.22 9.17
CA TYR A 498 -11.29 -7.13 10.15
C TYR A 498 -10.66 -7.59 11.48
N ALA A 499 -10.10 -6.66 12.25
CA ALA A 499 -9.44 -6.91 13.53
C ALA A 499 -10.44 -7.13 14.69
N MET A 500 -11.42 -8.00 14.46
CA MET A 500 -12.48 -8.32 15.42
C MET A 500 -12.62 -9.81 15.61
N GLN A 501 -13.36 -10.20 16.66
CA GLN A 501 -13.62 -11.61 16.96
C GLN A 501 -14.38 -12.33 15.83
N ASN A 502 -15.31 -11.65 15.16
CA ASN A 502 -16.11 -12.18 14.06
C ASN A 502 -16.62 -11.07 13.12
N GLU A 503 -17.17 -11.46 11.97
CA GLU A 503 -17.72 -10.52 10.97
C GLU A 503 -18.95 -9.76 11.47
N SER A 504 -19.77 -10.36 12.35
CA SER A 504 -20.95 -9.69 12.92
C SER A 504 -20.53 -8.49 13.76
N ALA A 505 -19.55 -8.66 14.65
CA ALA A 505 -19.00 -7.57 15.44
C ALA A 505 -18.48 -6.44 14.56
N ALA A 506 -17.93 -6.76 13.37
CA ALA A 506 -17.45 -5.75 12.44
C ALA A 506 -18.61 -4.97 11.82
N VAL A 507 -19.67 -5.67 11.45
CA VAL A 507 -20.91 -5.05 10.97
C VAL A 507 -21.59 -4.26 12.09
N ASP A 508 -21.62 -4.76 13.33
CA ASP A 508 -22.21 -4.12 14.50
C ASP A 508 -21.42 -2.88 14.93
N GLY A 509 -20.09 -2.91 14.87
CA GLY A 509 -19.23 -1.76 15.07
C GLY A 509 -19.45 -0.70 13.98
N MET A 510 -19.46 -1.12 12.71
CA MET A 510 -19.76 -0.21 11.59
C MET A 510 -21.16 0.40 11.72
N THR A 511 -22.18 -0.42 11.97
CA THR A 511 -23.58 0.02 12.11
C THR A 511 -23.81 0.82 13.39
N GLY A 512 -23.14 0.50 14.49
CA GLY A 512 -23.09 1.28 15.71
C GLY A 512 -22.54 2.68 15.46
N ILE A 513 -21.41 2.79 14.75
CA ILE A 513 -20.86 4.07 14.29
C ILE A 513 -21.86 4.80 13.39
N THR A 514 -22.61 4.09 12.53
CA THR A 514 -23.67 4.71 11.70
C THR A 514 -24.89 5.16 12.51
N ALA A 515 -25.18 4.47 13.62
CA ALA A 515 -26.28 4.70 14.53
C ALA A 515 -25.94 5.74 15.62
N PHE A 516 -24.67 6.14 15.76
CA PHE A 516 -24.19 7.28 16.57
C PHE A 516 -24.65 8.66 16.04
N ARG A 517 -25.63 8.70 15.12
CA ARG A 517 -26.50 9.85 14.85
C ARG A 517 -27.53 9.92 15.99
N PRO A 518 -27.78 10.98 16.80
CA PRO A 518 -27.24 12.34 16.90
C PRO A 518 -27.15 12.84 18.38
N LEU A 519 -26.83 11.98 19.35
CA LEU A 519 -26.90 12.31 20.78
C LEU A 519 -25.51 12.74 21.32
N LEU A 520 -25.38 14.05 21.61
CA LEU A 520 -24.67 14.61 22.76
C LEU A 520 -23.19 15.04 22.70
N VAL A 521 -22.51 15.09 21.55
CA VAL A 521 -21.19 15.77 21.51
C VAL A 521 -21.13 16.73 20.33
N SER A 522 -20.86 18.00 20.62
CA SER A 522 -20.45 18.98 19.61
C SER A 522 -19.35 18.36 18.76
N ALA A 523 -19.53 18.35 17.43
CA ALA A 523 -18.55 17.77 16.52
C ALA A 523 -17.14 18.34 16.82
N PRO A 524 -16.10 17.50 16.79
CA PRO A 524 -14.73 17.94 17.09
C PRO A 524 -14.34 19.17 16.25
N ALA A 525 -13.92 20.24 16.91
CA ALA A 525 -13.57 21.54 16.32
C ALA A 525 -12.07 21.68 16.03
N THR A 526 -11.23 20.75 16.50
CA THR A 526 -9.78 20.74 16.26
C THR A 526 -9.25 19.38 15.76
N GLN A 527 -8.04 19.38 15.17
CA GLN A 527 -7.39 18.14 14.71
C GLN A 527 -7.14 17.18 15.88
N ALA A 528 -6.78 17.72 17.05
CA ALA A 528 -6.59 16.93 18.27
C ALA A 528 -7.91 16.26 18.64
N GLU A 529 -9.00 17.02 18.77
CA GLU A 529 -10.32 16.48 19.12
C GLU A 529 -10.85 15.48 18.07
N MET A 530 -10.54 15.66 16.78
CA MET A 530 -10.92 14.68 15.74
C MET A 530 -10.09 13.40 15.88
N SER A 531 -8.79 13.51 16.14
CA SER A 531 -7.95 12.36 16.44
C SER A 531 -8.44 11.63 17.68
N ASP A 532 -8.76 12.37 18.75
CA ASP A 532 -9.30 11.85 19.99
C ASP A 532 -10.65 11.19 19.74
N PHE A 533 -11.51 11.77 18.89
CA PHE A 533 -12.77 11.16 18.51
C PHE A 533 -12.58 9.81 17.82
N PHE A 534 -11.62 9.71 16.90
CA PHE A 534 -11.30 8.45 16.26
C PHE A 534 -10.72 7.44 17.26
N GLU A 535 -9.78 7.84 18.11
CA GLU A 535 -9.16 6.98 19.12
C GLU A 535 -10.11 6.54 20.24
N GLU A 536 -11.08 7.35 20.61
CA GLU A 536 -11.98 7.12 21.74
C GLU A 536 -13.30 6.47 21.32
N TYR A 537 -13.83 6.78 20.13
CA TYR A 537 -15.18 6.33 19.73
C TYR A 537 -15.20 5.46 18.47
N ILE A 538 -14.30 5.66 17.51
CA ILE A 538 -14.32 4.92 16.24
C ILE A 538 -13.45 3.67 16.30
N TYR A 539 -12.14 3.84 16.53
CA TYR A 539 -11.17 2.75 16.52
C TYR A 539 -11.40 1.71 17.61
N PRO A 540 -11.85 2.04 18.85
CA PRO A 540 -12.22 1.02 19.82
C PRO A 540 -13.31 0.09 19.29
N GLY A 541 -14.25 0.65 18.53
CA GLY A 541 -15.27 -0.11 17.81
C GLY A 541 -14.74 -0.97 16.67
N PHE A 542 -13.43 -1.00 16.42
CA PHE A 542 -12.70 -1.86 15.45
C PHE A 542 -11.58 -2.68 16.06
N ARG A 543 -11.35 -2.60 17.38
CA ARG A 543 -10.27 -3.32 18.05
C ARG A 543 -10.71 -4.69 18.55
N TYR A 544 -9.76 -5.61 18.62
CA TYR A 544 -10.00 -6.92 19.21
C TYR A 544 -9.93 -6.80 20.73
N TYR A 545 -10.94 -7.33 21.41
CA TYR A 545 -10.95 -7.52 22.84
C TYR A 545 -10.85 -9.02 23.12
N ASN A 546 -9.96 -9.42 24.03
CA ASN A 546 -9.87 -10.81 24.44
C ASN A 546 -11.08 -11.21 25.33
N SER A 547 -11.14 -12.49 25.73
CA SER A 547 -12.21 -13.00 26.60
C SER A 547 -12.28 -12.32 27.98
N ALA A 548 -11.25 -11.60 28.39
CA ALA A 548 -11.20 -10.81 29.62
C ALA A 548 -11.61 -9.35 29.39
N GLY A 549 -12.10 -8.98 28.20
CA GLY A 549 -12.45 -7.60 27.86
C GLY A 549 -11.24 -6.67 27.75
N THR A 550 -10.03 -7.21 27.69
CA THR A 550 -8.81 -6.41 27.49
C THR A 550 -8.61 -6.17 26.01
N MET A 551 -8.52 -4.89 25.64
CA MET A 551 -8.13 -4.47 24.30
C MET A 551 -6.73 -5.00 23.99
N ILE A 552 -6.58 -5.69 22.86
CA ILE A 552 -5.28 -6.11 22.38
C ILE A 552 -5.03 -5.53 21.00
N ASN A 553 -3.85 -4.92 20.85
CA ASN A 553 -3.44 -4.24 19.64
C ASN A 553 -3.19 -5.20 18.47
N GLN A 554 -3.18 -6.51 18.73
CA GLN A 554 -2.95 -7.57 17.77
C GLN A 554 -3.97 -8.70 17.98
N VAL A 555 -4.65 -9.12 16.92
CA VAL A 555 -5.54 -10.29 16.96
C VAL A 555 -4.68 -11.54 17.16
N PRO A 556 -4.88 -12.35 18.23
CA PRO A 556 -4.12 -13.57 18.44
C PRO A 556 -4.43 -14.58 17.34
N ASP A 557 -3.40 -15.31 16.91
CA ASP A 557 -3.54 -16.42 15.98
C ASP A 557 -4.62 -17.40 16.48
N GLY A 558 -5.43 -17.96 15.57
CA GLY A 558 -6.40 -18.99 15.96
C GLY A 558 -7.79 -18.51 16.37
N THR A 559 -8.00 -17.21 16.60
CA THR A 559 -9.17 -16.72 17.37
C THR A 559 -10.36 -16.21 16.56
N TYR A 560 -10.30 -16.28 15.22
CA TYR A 560 -11.36 -15.73 14.38
C TYR A 560 -12.39 -16.80 14.02
N ASP A 561 -13.58 -16.65 14.58
CA ASP A 561 -14.70 -17.55 14.35
C ASP A 561 -15.61 -17.03 13.22
N ARG A 562 -15.69 -17.81 12.13
CA ARG A 562 -16.57 -17.55 10.98
C ARG A 562 -17.88 -18.33 11.01
N THR A 563 -18.18 -19.11 12.06
CA THR A 563 -19.31 -20.05 12.06
C THR A 563 -20.70 -19.42 11.95
N HIS A 564 -20.83 -18.10 11.85
CA HIS A 564 -22.12 -17.47 11.59
C HIS A 564 -22.45 -17.40 10.09
N VAL A 565 -23.28 -18.36 9.66
CA VAL A 565 -24.05 -18.28 8.41
C VAL A 565 -24.95 -17.05 8.48
N TRP A 566 -24.98 -16.25 7.41
CA TRP A 566 -25.87 -15.10 7.18
C TRP A 566 -27.34 -15.54 6.98
N GLY A 567 -27.85 -16.39 7.87
CA GLY A 567 -29.12 -17.09 7.74
C GLY A 567 -29.64 -17.54 9.11
N GLY A 568 -30.18 -16.60 9.88
CA GLY A 568 -30.84 -16.89 11.14
C GLY A 568 -31.35 -15.62 11.78
N THR A 569 -32.59 -15.28 11.52
CA THR A 569 -33.35 -14.17 12.12
C THR A 569 -33.31 -14.23 13.65
N THR A 570 -32.42 -13.48 14.28
CA THR A 570 -32.64 -12.99 15.65
C THR A 570 -32.03 -11.60 15.75
N PRO A 571 -32.82 -10.52 15.94
CA PRO A 571 -32.27 -9.20 16.15
C PRO A 571 -31.43 -9.22 17.43
N ALA A 572 -30.18 -8.76 17.36
CA ALA A 572 -29.39 -8.50 18.54
C ALA A 572 -30.12 -7.49 19.43
N THR A 573 -30.34 -7.84 20.70
CA THR A 573 -30.90 -6.94 21.70
C THR A 573 -29.95 -5.74 21.86
N PRO A 574 -30.43 -4.50 21.79
CA PRO A 574 -29.58 -3.33 21.96
C PRO A 574 -28.91 -3.35 23.33
N ILE A 575 -27.59 -3.16 23.36
CA ILE A 575 -26.85 -2.88 24.59
C ILE A 575 -27.39 -1.54 25.12
N LYS A 576 -28.04 -1.56 26.28
CA LYS A 576 -28.52 -0.36 26.97
C LYS A 576 -27.33 0.34 27.61
N GLY A 577 -27.12 1.60 27.25
CA GLY A 577 -26.08 2.48 27.78
C GLY A 577 -26.42 3.04 29.16
N GLU A 578 -26.28 2.22 30.19
CA GLU A 578 -26.18 2.66 31.58
C GLU A 578 -24.94 1.98 32.18
N ASP A 579 -23.76 2.47 31.80
CA ASP A 579 -22.48 2.40 32.54
C ASP A 579 -21.30 2.73 31.58
N LEU A 580 -21.34 3.95 31.01
CA LEU A 580 -20.18 4.67 30.46
C LEU A 580 -20.28 6.14 30.84
#